data_AF-A0A1Y5CZG8-F1
#
_entry.id   AF-A0A1Y5CZG8-F1
#
_cell.length_a   1.000
_cell.length_b   1.000
_cell.length_c   1.000
_cell.angle_alpha   90.00
_cell.angle_beta   90.00
_cell.angle_gamma   90.00
#
_symmetry.space_group_name_H-M   'P 1'
#
loop_
_entity.id
_entity.type
_entity.pdbx_description
1 polymer ?
#
loop_
_entity_poly.entity_id
_entity_poly.type
_entity_poly.pdbx_seq_one_letter_code
_entity_poly.pdbx_strand_id
1 'polypeptide(L)'
;MNKFLKVSFVLVSFLFSGVSMAIPIYLPFGAQTNVDLTTITAGGWTQCYAETMDVTIGNEAENVLDVCQGDYLMMAGRETGADSFLSLAAALFSDTIIDTGNTSNTHLANGSNWWFSDNWSWGFTQANDTVTNSSCDTSASPVSMCLHTVDFTGGYRINDILGLNSSTDYEKVFFVADRIDDPNGIPEPSVLVLLGLALLALTKRKQ
;
A
#
# COMPACT_ATOMS: atom_id res chain seq x y z
N MET A 1 -9.64 24.40 66.65
CA MET A 1 -9.15 25.10 65.44
C MET A 1 -7.93 24.35 64.92
N ASN A 2 -8.06 23.59 63.84
CA ASN A 2 -6.97 23.24 62.93
C ASN A 2 -7.60 22.79 61.61
N LYS A 3 -7.19 23.45 60.53
CA LYS A 3 -7.85 23.45 59.22
C LYS A 3 -7.61 22.13 58.48
N PHE A 4 -8.70 21.52 58.01
CA PHE A 4 -8.67 20.40 57.07
C PHE A 4 -8.07 20.86 55.74
N LEU A 5 -6.91 20.32 55.37
CA LEU A 5 -6.35 20.44 54.03
C LEU A 5 -6.99 19.34 53.17
N LYS A 6 -7.97 19.70 52.32
CA LYS A 6 -8.50 18.82 51.28
C LYS A 6 -7.51 18.79 50.13
N VAL A 7 -6.72 17.73 50.02
CA VAL A 7 -5.93 17.44 48.81
C VAL A 7 -6.84 16.64 47.89
N SER A 8 -7.36 17.27 46.84
CA SER A 8 -8.06 16.58 45.76
C SER A 8 -7.03 15.86 44.89
N PHE A 9 -7.02 14.53 44.97
CA PHE A 9 -6.34 13.69 43.98
C PHE A 9 -7.13 13.74 42.67
N VAL A 10 -6.59 14.41 41.66
CA VAL A 10 -7.06 14.25 40.28
C VAL A 10 -6.31 13.04 39.71
N LEU A 11 -6.97 11.89 39.66
CA LEU A 11 -6.49 10.76 38.87
C LEU A 11 -6.73 11.12 37.39
N VAL A 12 -5.65 11.43 36.66
CA VAL A 12 -5.69 11.47 35.20
C VAL A 12 -5.42 10.05 34.72
N SER A 13 -6.50 9.34 34.42
CA SER A 13 -6.44 8.04 33.76
C SER A 13 -6.03 8.26 32.30
N PHE A 14 -4.73 8.20 32.00
CA PHE A 14 -4.27 8.04 30.62
C PHE A 14 -4.62 6.63 30.17
N LEU A 15 -5.72 6.50 29.42
CA LEU A 15 -5.96 5.33 28.59
C LEU A 15 -4.87 5.35 27.50
N PHE A 16 -3.78 4.62 27.72
CA PHE A 16 -2.91 4.19 26.65
C PHE A 16 -3.71 3.18 25.82
N SER A 17 -4.41 3.68 24.80
CA SER A 17 -4.75 2.85 23.65
C SER A 17 -3.43 2.52 22.97
N GLY A 18 -2.81 1.41 23.38
CA GLY A 18 -1.62 0.88 22.72
C GLY A 18 -2.01 0.51 21.30
N VAL A 19 -1.72 1.41 20.36
CA VAL A 19 -1.74 1.07 18.94
C VAL A 19 -0.49 0.22 18.74
N SER A 20 -0.67 -1.10 18.76
CA SER A 20 0.37 -2.03 18.33
C SER A 20 0.53 -1.87 16.83
N MET A 21 1.35 -0.91 16.39
CA MET A 21 1.77 -0.83 15.00
C MET A 21 2.78 -1.95 14.78
N ALA A 22 2.32 -3.03 14.16
CA ALA A 22 3.14 -4.17 13.82
C ALA A 22 4.02 -3.79 12.62
N ILE A 23 5.32 -4.07 12.73
CA ILE A 23 6.26 -4.05 11.60
C ILE A 23 5.67 -4.89 10.47
N PRO A 24 5.81 -4.52 9.18
CA PRO A 24 5.67 -5.51 8.16
C PRO A 24 6.81 -6.52 8.29
N ILE A 25 6.55 -7.63 9.01
CA ILE A 25 7.52 -8.73 9.22
C ILE A 25 7.86 -9.37 7.87
N TYR A 26 7.00 -9.18 6.87
CA TYR A 26 7.15 -9.65 5.52
C TYR A 26 7.10 -8.46 4.55
N LEU A 27 8.26 -8.05 4.02
CA LEU A 27 8.34 -7.17 2.86
C LEU A 27 8.93 -8.00 1.71
N PRO A 28 8.13 -8.44 0.72
CA PRO A 28 8.64 -9.27 -0.37
C PRO A 28 9.67 -8.48 -1.16
N PHE A 29 10.87 -9.04 -1.31
CA PHE A 29 11.87 -8.54 -2.25
C PHE A 29 11.65 -9.21 -3.61
N GLY A 30 11.47 -8.38 -4.64
CA GLY A 30 11.11 -8.83 -5.98
C GLY A 30 9.68 -9.34 -6.09
N ALA A 31 9.32 -9.73 -7.32
CA ALA A 31 8.05 -10.34 -7.62
C ALA A 31 8.03 -11.80 -7.15
N GLN A 32 6.93 -12.23 -6.54
CA GLN A 32 6.79 -13.56 -5.92
C GLN A 32 5.47 -14.21 -6.33
N THR A 33 5.42 -15.54 -6.24
CA THR A 33 4.23 -16.36 -6.50
C THR A 33 3.95 -17.28 -5.32
N ASN A 34 2.74 -17.81 -5.25
CA ASN A 34 2.30 -18.78 -4.24
C ASN A 34 2.48 -18.26 -2.80
N VAL A 35 2.14 -16.99 -2.58
CA VAL A 35 2.17 -16.36 -1.26
C VAL A 35 0.77 -16.36 -0.70
N ASP A 36 0.60 -16.87 0.52
CA ASP A 36 -0.71 -16.92 1.18
C ASP A 36 -1.08 -15.58 1.82
N LEU A 37 -2.37 -15.25 1.83
CA LEU A 37 -2.96 -14.08 2.47
C LEU A 37 -2.59 -13.98 3.95
N THR A 38 -2.47 -15.11 4.63
CA THR A 38 -2.03 -15.19 6.02
C THR A 38 -0.59 -14.72 6.20
N THR A 39 0.30 -14.98 5.23
CA THR A 39 1.68 -14.47 5.23
C THR A 39 1.70 -12.95 5.08
N ILE A 40 0.86 -12.41 4.19
CA ILE A 40 0.72 -10.97 3.95
C ILE A 40 0.18 -10.26 5.20
N THR A 41 -0.96 -10.72 5.73
CA THR A 41 -1.65 -10.08 6.86
C THR A 41 -0.93 -10.25 8.19
N ALA A 42 -0.40 -11.44 8.50
CA ALA A 42 0.49 -11.62 9.66
C ALA A 42 1.81 -10.84 9.50
N GLY A 43 2.16 -10.57 8.24
CA GLY A 43 3.29 -9.76 7.81
C GLY A 43 3.05 -8.26 7.85
N GLY A 44 2.01 -7.76 8.54
CA GLY A 44 1.79 -6.33 8.81
C GLY A 44 1.08 -5.53 7.71
N TRP A 45 0.62 -6.20 6.65
CA TRP A 45 -0.10 -5.56 5.56
C TRP A 45 -1.60 -5.50 5.80
N THR A 46 -2.22 -4.40 5.40
CA THR A 46 -3.67 -4.21 5.43
C THR A 46 -4.20 -4.11 4.01
N GLN A 47 -5.21 -4.92 3.67
CA GLN A 47 -5.88 -4.84 2.37
C GLN A 47 -6.65 -3.52 2.27
N CYS A 48 -6.43 -2.76 1.20
CA CYS A 48 -7.10 -1.48 0.96
C CYS A 48 -8.01 -1.49 -0.27
N TYR A 49 -7.77 -2.40 -1.22
CA TYR A 49 -8.57 -2.55 -2.43
C TYR A 49 -8.60 -4.01 -2.89
N ALA A 50 -9.75 -4.48 -3.37
CA ALA A 50 -9.90 -5.76 -4.05
C ALA A 50 -11.09 -5.69 -5.00
N GLU A 51 -10.87 -5.97 -6.28
CA GLU A 51 -11.91 -6.04 -7.31
C GLU A 51 -11.51 -7.05 -8.39
N THR A 52 -12.51 -7.65 -9.04
CA THR A 52 -12.29 -8.56 -10.18
C THR A 52 -11.62 -7.86 -11.35
N MET A 53 -10.90 -8.61 -12.19
CA MET A 53 -10.08 -8.05 -13.27
C MET A 53 -10.90 -7.28 -14.32
N ASP A 54 -12.19 -7.53 -14.46
CA ASP A 54 -13.09 -6.76 -15.34
C ASP A 54 -13.40 -5.33 -14.86
N VAL A 55 -13.23 -5.04 -13.58
CA VAL A 55 -13.48 -3.70 -13.02
C VAL A 55 -12.32 -2.75 -13.36
N THR A 56 -12.61 -1.50 -13.73
CA THR A 56 -11.58 -0.51 -14.07
C THR A 56 -11.01 0.14 -12.81
N ILE A 57 -9.71 0.50 -12.83
CA ILE A 57 -9.07 1.24 -11.73
C ILE A 57 -9.10 2.76 -11.94
N GLY A 58 -9.63 3.23 -13.08
CA GLY A 58 -9.69 4.64 -13.44
C GLY A 58 -8.56 5.08 -14.37
N ASN A 59 -8.61 6.33 -14.82
CA ASN A 59 -7.67 6.89 -15.81
C ASN A 59 -6.28 7.21 -15.21
N GLU A 60 -6.20 7.32 -13.89
CA GLU A 60 -4.98 7.63 -13.14
C GLU A 60 -4.82 6.64 -11.97
N ALA A 61 -5.48 5.47 -12.06
CA ALA A 61 -5.63 4.50 -10.97
C ALA A 61 -6.33 5.05 -9.71
N GLU A 62 -7.13 6.11 -9.84
CA GLU A 62 -7.77 6.83 -8.73
C GLU A 62 -8.61 5.92 -7.82
N ASN A 63 -9.24 4.87 -8.36
CA ASN A 63 -10.04 3.93 -7.55
C ASN A 63 -9.18 3.15 -6.54
N VAL A 64 -7.87 3.04 -6.77
CA VAL A 64 -6.90 2.43 -5.85
C VAL A 64 -6.20 3.51 -5.03
N LEU A 65 -5.68 4.56 -5.69
CA LEU A 65 -4.85 5.58 -5.05
C LEU A 65 -5.61 6.43 -4.02
N ASP A 66 -6.94 6.59 -4.17
CA ASP A 66 -7.74 7.35 -3.20
C ASP A 66 -8.05 6.58 -1.91
N VAL A 67 -8.04 5.24 -1.96
CA VAL A 67 -8.42 4.37 -0.84
C VAL A 67 -7.24 3.68 -0.16
N CYS A 68 -6.13 3.49 -0.88
CA CYS A 68 -4.91 2.91 -0.37
C CYS A 68 -3.98 4.00 0.14
N GLN A 69 -3.73 4.03 1.45
CA GLN A 69 -2.82 4.99 2.08
C GLN A 69 -1.83 4.25 3.00
N GLY A 70 -0.54 4.48 2.79
CA GLY A 70 0.56 3.91 3.57
C GLY A 70 1.90 4.21 2.91
N ASP A 71 3.00 3.88 3.59
CA ASP A 71 4.35 4.15 3.06
C ASP A 71 4.79 3.13 2.01
N TYR A 72 4.29 1.90 2.12
CA TYR A 72 4.50 0.83 1.16
C TYR A 72 3.18 0.44 0.50
N LEU A 73 3.28 0.05 -0.78
CA LEU A 73 2.18 -0.54 -1.54
C LEU A 73 2.59 -1.92 -2.04
N MET A 74 1.67 -2.87 -1.93
CA MET A 74 1.74 -4.18 -2.58
C MET A 74 0.64 -4.27 -3.61
N MET A 75 1.00 -4.61 -4.85
CA MET A 75 0.07 -5.00 -5.90
C MET A 75 0.11 -6.52 -6.02
N ALA A 76 -1.06 -7.17 -6.01
CA ALA A 76 -1.17 -8.61 -6.03
C ALA A 76 -2.36 -9.09 -6.87
N GLY A 77 -2.26 -10.31 -7.40
CA GLY A 77 -3.26 -10.92 -8.26
C GLY A 77 -3.49 -12.37 -7.90
N ARG A 78 -4.76 -12.79 -7.91
CA ARG A 78 -5.18 -14.16 -7.55
C ARG A 78 -6.44 -14.57 -8.30
N GLU A 79 -6.76 -15.87 -8.23
CA GLU A 79 -8.12 -16.33 -8.52
C GLU A 79 -9.11 -15.69 -7.53
N THR A 80 -10.30 -15.31 -7.99
CA THR A 80 -11.29 -14.59 -7.19
C THR A 80 -11.64 -15.36 -5.92
N GLY A 81 -11.38 -14.75 -4.77
CA GLY A 81 -11.66 -15.33 -3.45
C GLY A 81 -10.63 -16.37 -2.96
N ALA A 82 -9.54 -16.62 -3.69
CA ALA A 82 -8.48 -17.52 -3.24
C ALA A 82 -7.65 -16.90 -2.10
N ASP A 83 -7.08 -17.74 -1.23
CA ASP A 83 -6.17 -17.28 -0.19
C ASP A 83 -4.71 -17.20 -0.67
N SER A 84 -4.38 -17.75 -1.85
CA SER A 84 -3.02 -17.75 -2.39
C SER A 84 -2.90 -16.82 -3.60
N PHE A 85 -1.82 -16.04 -3.64
CA PHE A 85 -1.55 -15.07 -4.69
C PHE A 85 -0.67 -15.67 -5.79
N LEU A 86 -1.15 -15.55 -7.03
CA LEU A 86 -0.45 -16.04 -8.23
C LEU A 86 0.74 -15.16 -8.58
N SER A 87 0.67 -13.88 -8.23
CA SER A 87 1.72 -12.89 -8.40
C SER A 87 1.53 -11.76 -7.39
N LEU A 88 2.62 -11.30 -6.80
CA LEU A 88 2.66 -10.05 -6.05
C LEU A 88 4.04 -9.41 -6.10
N ALA A 89 4.08 -8.10 -5.89
CA ALA A 89 5.30 -7.37 -5.57
C ALA A 89 4.96 -6.19 -4.65
N ALA A 90 5.94 -5.75 -3.87
CA ALA A 90 5.81 -4.58 -3.02
C ALA A 90 7.01 -3.65 -3.17
N ALA A 91 6.80 -2.35 -3.00
CA ALA A 91 7.84 -1.34 -2.90
C ALA A 91 7.31 -0.13 -2.11
N LEU A 92 8.13 0.92 -1.94
CA LEU A 92 7.62 2.19 -1.43
C LEU A 92 6.48 2.66 -2.33
N PHE A 93 5.42 3.18 -1.72
CA PHE A 93 4.24 3.64 -2.45
C PHE A 93 4.65 4.61 -3.56
N SER A 94 5.47 5.60 -3.21
CA SER A 94 5.99 6.60 -4.16
C SER A 94 6.79 6.01 -5.31
N ASP A 95 7.48 4.88 -5.09
CA ASP A 95 8.20 4.20 -6.15
C ASP A 95 7.21 3.52 -7.10
N THR A 96 6.16 2.86 -6.58
CA THR A 96 5.22 2.12 -7.44
C THR A 96 4.44 2.97 -8.46
N ILE A 97 4.42 4.30 -8.28
CA ILE A 97 3.66 5.25 -9.11
C ILE A 97 4.56 6.25 -9.86
N ILE A 98 5.86 5.98 -9.97
CA ILE A 98 6.74 6.83 -10.79
C ILE A 98 6.29 6.75 -12.25
N ASP A 99 5.92 7.91 -12.81
CA ASP A 99 5.56 8.01 -14.22
C ASP A 99 6.75 7.65 -15.12
N THR A 100 6.59 6.56 -15.86
CA THR A 100 7.55 6.03 -16.86
C THR A 100 7.14 6.37 -18.30
N GLY A 101 6.03 7.09 -18.44
CA GLY A 101 5.40 7.50 -19.69
C GLY A 101 4.83 6.34 -20.50
N ASN A 102 4.31 6.66 -21.68
CA ASN A 102 3.76 5.70 -22.63
C ASN A 102 4.84 4.90 -23.39
N THR A 103 5.78 4.28 -22.65
CA THR A 103 6.92 3.50 -23.16
C THR A 103 7.11 2.14 -22.46
N SER A 104 7.99 1.27 -22.96
CA SER A 104 8.39 0.05 -22.22
C SER A 104 9.43 0.31 -21.13
N ASN A 105 9.66 1.58 -20.75
CA ASN A 105 10.59 1.89 -19.68
C ASN A 105 10.01 1.43 -18.34
N THR A 106 10.91 1.07 -17.43
CA THR A 106 10.59 0.70 -16.06
C THR A 106 11.59 1.36 -15.13
N HIS A 107 11.32 1.31 -13.83
CA HIS A 107 12.32 1.62 -12.82
C HIS A 107 12.39 0.48 -11.79
N LEU A 108 13.60 0.21 -11.30
CA LEU A 108 13.84 -0.85 -10.32
C LEU A 108 13.53 -0.33 -8.91
N ALA A 109 12.62 -1.00 -8.21
CA ALA A 109 12.30 -0.72 -6.81
C ALA A 109 12.05 -2.03 -6.05
N ASN A 110 12.71 -2.18 -4.90
CA ASN A 110 12.62 -3.34 -4.01
C ASN A 110 12.71 -4.71 -4.74
N GLY A 111 13.57 -4.82 -5.76
CA GLY A 111 13.82 -6.07 -6.49
C GLY A 111 12.87 -6.37 -7.66
N SER A 112 11.92 -5.48 -7.96
CA SER A 112 11.03 -5.57 -9.12
C SER A 112 11.18 -4.36 -10.02
N ASN A 113 11.00 -4.55 -11.32
CA ASN A 113 10.81 -3.43 -12.26
C ASN A 113 9.35 -3.01 -12.21
N TRP A 114 9.10 -1.74 -11.98
CA TRP A 114 7.79 -1.12 -11.92
C TRP A 114 7.62 -0.11 -13.05
N TRP A 115 6.37 0.09 -13.47
CA TRP A 115 5.99 1.15 -14.40
C TRP A 115 4.59 1.65 -14.06
N PHE A 116 4.39 2.94 -14.23
CA PHE A 116 3.11 3.61 -14.10
C PHE A 116 3.03 4.70 -15.17
N SER A 117 1.83 4.95 -15.68
CA SER A 117 1.50 6.11 -16.50
C SER A 117 -0.01 6.27 -16.54
N ASP A 118 -0.48 7.51 -16.49
CA ASP A 118 -1.89 7.84 -16.67
C ASP A 118 -2.37 7.45 -18.07
N ASN A 119 -3.65 7.11 -18.19
CA ASN A 119 -4.32 6.75 -19.44
C ASN A 119 -3.60 5.62 -20.21
N TRP A 120 -2.97 4.69 -19.50
CA TRP A 120 -2.19 3.61 -20.10
C TRP A 120 -2.12 2.35 -19.25
N SER A 121 -1.09 2.18 -18.42
CA SER A 121 -0.97 1.00 -17.55
C SER A 121 -0.13 1.22 -16.29
N TRP A 122 -0.38 0.35 -15.32
CA TRP A 122 0.37 0.19 -14.09
C TRP A 122 0.73 -1.29 -13.90
N GLY A 123 1.99 -1.59 -13.61
CA GLY A 123 2.38 -2.96 -13.35
C GLY A 123 3.78 -3.12 -12.80
N PHE A 124 4.16 -4.38 -12.63
CA PHE A 124 5.48 -4.78 -12.19
C PHE A 124 5.91 -6.09 -12.85
N THR A 125 7.22 -6.33 -12.89
CA THR A 125 7.83 -7.59 -13.31
C THR A 125 9.14 -7.85 -12.55
N GLN A 126 9.77 -9.00 -12.78
CA GLN A 126 11.09 -9.29 -12.21
C GLN A 126 12.15 -8.29 -12.68
N ALA A 127 13.14 -7.97 -11.84
CA ALA A 127 14.18 -6.98 -12.11
C ALA A 127 14.94 -7.15 -13.44
N ASN A 128 15.02 -8.36 -13.99
CA ASN A 128 15.73 -8.68 -15.21
C ASN A 128 14.83 -9.07 -16.39
N ASP A 129 13.51 -8.98 -16.22
CA ASP A 129 12.55 -9.28 -17.27
C ASP A 129 12.40 -8.11 -18.23
N THR A 130 12.14 -8.44 -19.50
CA THR A 130 11.82 -7.46 -20.54
C THR A 130 10.34 -7.12 -20.53
N VAL A 131 10.01 -5.83 -20.66
CA VAL A 131 8.63 -5.36 -20.79
C VAL A 131 8.33 -4.97 -22.24
N THR A 132 7.18 -5.40 -22.75
CA THR A 132 6.64 -5.00 -24.06
C THR A 132 5.25 -4.39 -23.86
N ASN A 133 5.22 -3.10 -23.53
CA ASN A 133 3.98 -2.38 -23.26
C ASN A 133 3.28 -1.95 -24.56
N SER A 134 2.11 -2.54 -24.82
CA SER A 134 1.17 -2.12 -25.86
C SER A 134 -0.19 -1.86 -25.23
N SER A 135 -0.27 -0.82 -24.38
CA SER A 135 -1.37 -0.53 -23.42
C SER A 135 -1.47 -1.45 -22.21
N CYS A 136 -0.78 -2.58 -22.22
CA CYS A 136 -0.28 -3.29 -21.06
C CYS A 136 0.90 -4.18 -21.49
N ASP A 137 1.68 -4.71 -20.55
CA ASP A 137 2.80 -5.61 -20.85
C ASP A 137 2.27 -6.94 -21.40
N THR A 138 2.85 -7.36 -22.53
CA THR A 138 2.51 -8.60 -23.26
C THR A 138 3.64 -9.62 -23.26
N SER A 139 4.78 -9.30 -22.65
CA SER A 139 5.88 -10.24 -22.47
C SER A 139 5.47 -11.42 -21.58
N ALA A 140 6.01 -12.61 -21.87
CA ALA A 140 5.88 -13.76 -20.99
C ALA A 140 6.68 -13.52 -19.71
N SER A 141 6.08 -13.80 -18.55
CA SER A 141 6.78 -13.75 -17.28
C SER A 141 5.94 -14.46 -16.20
N PRO A 142 6.57 -15.36 -15.43
CA PRO A 142 5.89 -16.17 -14.45
C PRO A 142 5.46 -15.39 -13.20
N VAL A 143 5.69 -14.08 -13.15
CA VAL A 143 5.59 -13.29 -11.90
C VAL A 143 4.99 -11.91 -12.08
N SER A 144 4.78 -11.39 -13.29
CA SER A 144 4.37 -9.99 -13.43
C SER A 144 2.87 -9.77 -13.23
N MET A 145 2.49 -8.49 -13.11
CA MET A 145 1.11 -8.03 -13.32
C MET A 145 1.10 -6.81 -14.22
N CYS A 146 -0.03 -6.61 -14.91
CA CYS A 146 -0.29 -5.37 -15.61
C CYS A 146 -1.79 -5.05 -15.60
N LEU A 147 -2.10 -3.84 -15.15
CA LEU A 147 -3.43 -3.27 -15.07
C LEU A 147 -3.51 -2.07 -16.01
N HIS A 148 -4.64 -1.91 -16.67
CA HIS A 148 -4.89 -0.70 -17.44
C HIS A 148 -5.24 0.46 -16.51
N THR A 149 -4.65 1.63 -16.74
CA THR A 149 -5.03 2.90 -16.11
C THR A 149 -5.92 3.69 -17.06
N VAL A 150 -7.00 3.06 -17.53
CA VAL A 150 -8.07 3.70 -18.31
C VAL A 150 -9.44 3.33 -17.76
N ASP A 151 -10.44 4.19 -17.93
CA ASP A 151 -11.78 4.02 -17.35
C ASP A 151 -12.71 3.03 -18.08
N PHE A 152 -12.28 2.48 -19.22
CA PHE A 152 -13.07 1.57 -20.06
C PHE A 152 -12.49 0.16 -20.21
N THR A 153 -11.36 -0.16 -19.55
CA THR A 153 -10.72 -1.48 -19.64
C THR A 153 -10.20 -1.92 -18.29
N GLY A 154 -10.53 -3.15 -17.88
CA GLY A 154 -10.05 -3.76 -16.64
C GLY A 154 -8.58 -4.18 -16.69
N GLY A 155 -8.12 -5.01 -15.76
CA GLY A 155 -6.74 -5.51 -15.71
C GLY A 155 -6.42 -6.50 -16.83
N TYR A 156 -5.17 -6.52 -17.31
CA TYR A 156 -4.79 -7.33 -18.48
C TYR A 156 -4.21 -8.69 -18.12
N ARG A 157 -3.33 -8.74 -17.11
CA ARG A 157 -2.56 -9.96 -16.80
C ARG A 157 -2.24 -10.14 -15.34
N ILE A 158 -2.13 -11.40 -14.98
CA ILE A 158 -1.52 -11.91 -13.75
C ILE A 158 -0.64 -13.08 -14.19
N ASN A 159 0.67 -12.99 -13.94
CA ASN A 159 1.63 -14.02 -14.34
C ASN A 159 1.54 -14.25 -15.89
N ASP A 160 1.60 -15.50 -16.35
CA ASP A 160 1.46 -15.92 -17.75
C ASP A 160 -0.02 -15.95 -18.22
N ILE A 161 -0.97 -15.52 -17.39
CA ILE A 161 -2.40 -15.46 -17.72
C ILE A 161 -2.71 -14.07 -18.29
N LEU A 162 -2.94 -14.02 -19.59
CA LEU A 162 -3.21 -12.78 -20.35
C LEU A 162 -4.68 -12.67 -20.73
N GLY A 163 -5.11 -11.45 -21.10
CA GLY A 163 -6.46 -11.19 -21.62
C GLY A 163 -7.54 -11.19 -20.54
N LEU A 164 -7.19 -10.78 -19.31
CA LEU A 164 -8.08 -10.78 -18.15
C LEU A 164 -9.05 -9.58 -18.09
N ASN A 165 -9.07 -8.73 -19.11
CA ASN A 165 -9.74 -7.41 -19.11
C ASN A 165 -11.25 -7.45 -18.85
N SER A 166 -11.87 -8.62 -18.96
CA SER A 166 -13.29 -8.85 -18.70
C SER A 166 -13.52 -10.09 -17.83
N SER A 167 -12.48 -10.53 -17.11
CA SER A 167 -12.56 -11.72 -16.26
C SER A 167 -13.06 -11.39 -14.87
N THR A 168 -14.05 -12.16 -14.43
CA THR A 168 -14.50 -12.22 -13.03
C THR A 168 -13.85 -13.36 -12.24
N ASP A 169 -13.08 -14.22 -12.91
CA ASP A 169 -12.45 -15.42 -12.32
C ASP A 169 -11.13 -15.08 -11.59
N TYR A 170 -10.58 -13.90 -11.89
CA TYR A 170 -9.37 -13.38 -11.26
C TYR A 170 -9.63 -11.99 -10.71
N GLU A 171 -8.91 -11.62 -9.67
CA GLU A 171 -8.99 -10.31 -9.03
C GLU A 171 -7.61 -9.69 -8.80
N LYS A 172 -7.61 -8.36 -8.81
CA LYS A 172 -6.50 -7.49 -8.41
C LYS A 172 -6.74 -7.04 -6.97
N VAL A 173 -5.71 -7.13 -6.17
CA VAL A 173 -5.77 -6.83 -4.74
C VAL A 173 -4.59 -5.94 -4.39
N PHE A 174 -4.85 -4.92 -3.59
CA PHE A 174 -3.81 -4.04 -3.08
C PHE A 174 -3.79 -4.05 -1.56
N PHE A 175 -2.57 -3.98 -1.04
CA PHE A 175 -2.31 -3.84 0.37
C PHE A 175 -1.40 -2.65 0.61
N VAL A 176 -1.52 -2.07 1.79
CA VAL A 176 -0.64 -1.01 2.30
C VAL A 176 -0.04 -1.43 3.63
N ALA A 177 1.14 -0.90 3.91
CA ALA A 177 1.80 -1.00 5.20
C ALA A 177 2.54 0.31 5.49
N ASP A 178 2.60 0.67 6.76
CA ASP A 178 3.35 1.84 7.22
C ASP A 178 4.83 1.48 7.40
N ARG A 179 5.70 2.44 7.12
CA ARG A 179 7.13 2.38 7.36
C ARG A 179 7.34 2.65 8.84
N ILE A 180 8.11 1.79 9.48
CA ILE A 180 8.55 2.07 10.84
C ILE A 180 9.67 3.08 10.77
N ASP A 181 9.31 4.35 10.91
CA ASP A 181 10.29 5.42 11.12
C ASP A 181 10.71 5.57 12.58
N ASP A 182 10.06 4.87 13.51
CA ASP A 182 10.57 4.76 14.87
C ASP A 182 9.95 3.56 15.63
N PRO A 183 10.74 2.56 16.06
CA PRO A 183 10.24 1.53 16.98
C PRO A 183 9.81 2.08 18.36
N ASN A 184 10.02 3.38 18.63
CA ASN A 184 9.56 4.08 19.83
C ASN A 184 8.38 5.03 19.60
N GLY A 185 7.81 5.06 18.39
CA GLY A 185 6.59 5.82 18.10
C GLY A 185 6.67 7.31 18.44
N ILE A 186 7.83 7.96 18.26
CA ILE A 186 7.90 9.42 18.30
C ILE A 186 7.09 9.93 17.10
N PRO A 187 5.94 10.59 17.32
CA PRO A 187 5.15 11.10 16.22
C PRO A 187 5.92 12.23 15.54
N GLU A 188 5.84 12.27 14.21
CA GLU A 188 6.43 13.28 13.33
C GLU A 188 6.40 14.70 13.95
N PRO A 189 7.42 15.55 13.70
CA PRO A 189 7.62 16.82 14.39
C PRO A 189 6.39 17.75 14.36
N SER A 190 5.50 17.60 13.39
CA SER A 190 4.18 18.25 13.31
C SER A 190 3.31 18.03 14.56
N VAL A 191 3.29 16.81 15.10
CA VAL A 191 2.49 16.43 16.27
C VAL A 191 3.12 16.97 17.57
N LEU A 192 4.45 16.96 17.65
CA LEU A 192 5.22 17.58 18.75
C LEU A 192 4.99 19.09 18.82
N VAL A 193 4.90 19.77 17.68
CA VAL A 193 4.61 21.22 17.62
C VAL A 193 3.19 21.50 18.13
N LEU A 194 2.20 20.70 17.74
CA LEU A 194 0.81 20.81 18.22
C LEU A 194 0.67 20.56 19.72
N LEU A 195 1.35 19.54 20.26
CA LEU A 195 1.41 19.28 21.71
C LEU A 195 2.14 20.40 22.46
N GLY A 196 3.25 20.91 21.92
CA GLY A 196 3.98 22.04 22.51
C GLY A 196 3.14 23.32 22.59
N LEU A 197 2.37 23.62 21.53
CA LEU A 197 1.45 24.76 21.49
C LEU A 197 0.28 24.60 22.47
N ALA A 198 -0.27 23.38 22.62
CA ALA A 198 -1.34 23.10 23.58
C ALA A 198 -0.89 23.31 25.04
N LEU A 199 0.32 22.88 25.39
CA LEU A 199 0.90 23.14 26.73
C LEU A 199 1.18 24.63 26.99
N LEU A 200 1.61 25.38 25.97
CA LEU A 200 1.79 26.83 26.08
C LEU A 200 0.47 27.60 26.23
N ALA A 201 -0.62 27.10 25.62
CA ALA A 201 -1.95 27.69 25.79
C ALA A 201 -2.52 27.44 27.20
N LEU A 202 -2.23 26.27 27.80
CA LEU A 202 -2.66 25.93 29.17
C LEU A 202 -1.91 26.73 30.25
N THR A 203 -0.66 27.11 30.00
CA THR A 203 0.13 27.93 30.94
C THR A 203 -0.21 29.42 30.90
N LYS A 204 -0.85 29.91 29.83
CA LYS A 204 -1.32 31.30 29.71
C LYS A 204 -2.69 31.59 30.33
N ARG A 205 -3.39 30.62 30.91
CA ARG A 205 -4.74 30.82 31.50
C ARG A 205 -4.76 31.13 33.00
N LYS A 206 -3.65 31.64 33.56
CA LYS A 206 -3.59 32.25 34.89
C LYS A 206 -2.80 33.55 34.85
N GLN A 207 -3.45 34.64 34.46
CA GLN A 207 -3.33 35.96 35.07
C GLN A 207 -4.70 36.64 35.03
#